data_AF-A0A9W2X8G7-F1
#
_entry.id   AF-A0A9W2X8G7-F1
#
_cell.length_a   1.000
_cell.length_b   1.000
_cell.length_c   1.000
_cell.angle_alpha   90.00
_cell.angle_beta   90.00
_cell.angle_gamma   90.00
#
_symmetry.space_group_name_H-M   'P 1'
#
loop_
_entity.id
_entity.type
_entity.pdbx_description
1 polymer ?
#
loop_
_entity_poly.entity_id
_entity_poly.type
_entity_poly.pdbx_seq_one_letter_code
_entity_poly.pdbx_strand_id
1 'polypeptide(L)'
;MGALYCIGYPLEATKSQLHWPMWSYHSMTGPTLKYRKLALKNHPLRSTEPSAAEAFRQIAEAYDVLSDPVKRGIYDKFGEEGLKGGIPLEFGSQTPWTTGYVFHGNPEKVFHEFFGGDNPFNVFFDAEGNEVDLNFGGLRGRGVKKQDPPVERDLYLSLEDLFFGCTKKIKISRRVLNEDGYSSIIKDKILTIDVKPGWRQGTRITFEKEGDQGPNIIPADVIFIVKEKLHPRFRRENDNLFFVNSIPLGEALTCCTVEVKTLDDRLLNIPINDIVQTVETRGVKQTLP
;
A
#
# COMPACT_ATOMS: atom_id res chain seq x y z
N MET A 1 -47.75 6.95 -74.12
CA MET A 1 -49.19 7.15 -73.89
C MET A 1 -49.63 6.22 -72.76
N GLY A 2 -50.55 6.63 -71.90
CA GLY A 2 -51.25 5.71 -70.97
C GLY A 2 -50.85 5.81 -69.49
N ALA A 3 -51.75 6.39 -68.70
CA ALA A 3 -51.86 6.30 -67.24
C ALA A 3 -53.39 6.15 -66.93
N LEU A 4 -53.87 5.68 -65.78
CA LEU A 4 -53.30 5.36 -64.47
C LEU A 4 -53.69 3.88 -64.11
N TYR A 5 -53.55 3.28 -62.92
CA TYR A 5 -53.83 3.71 -61.53
C TYR A 5 -53.08 2.82 -60.53
N CYS A 6 -52.53 3.42 -59.47
CA CYS A 6 -52.26 2.74 -58.21
C CYS A 6 -52.91 3.55 -57.08
N ILE A 7 -53.62 2.85 -56.20
CA ILE A 7 -54.38 3.45 -55.09
C ILE A 7 -53.39 3.85 -53.99
N GLY A 8 -53.47 5.08 -53.52
CA GLY A 8 -52.54 5.63 -52.53
C GLY A 8 -53.04 5.52 -51.09
N TYR A 9 -52.09 5.54 -50.15
CA TYR A 9 -52.25 6.05 -48.79
C TYR A 9 -50.99 6.87 -48.43
N PRO A 10 -51.13 8.08 -47.87
CA PRO A 10 -49.99 8.91 -47.47
C PRO A 10 -49.59 8.74 -46.00
N LEU A 11 -48.31 9.00 -45.74
CA LEU A 11 -47.73 9.66 -44.54
C LEU A 11 -48.41 9.45 -43.17
N GLU A 12 -47.69 8.82 -42.24
CA GLU A 12 -47.09 9.56 -41.10
C GLU A 12 -46.00 8.74 -40.38
N ALA A 13 -45.18 9.41 -39.56
CA ALA A 13 -43.86 8.93 -39.13
C ALA A 13 -43.85 8.27 -37.74
N THR A 14 -42.85 7.42 -37.46
CA THR A 14 -41.76 7.78 -36.50
C THR A 14 -40.67 6.72 -36.32
N LYS A 15 -39.41 7.21 -36.25
CA LYS A 15 -38.25 6.65 -35.53
C LYS A 15 -37.71 5.25 -35.87
N SER A 16 -37.22 5.12 -37.11
CA SER A 16 -35.98 4.39 -37.36
C SER A 16 -34.74 5.26 -37.04
N GLN A 17 -34.07 5.10 -35.90
CA GLN A 17 -32.70 5.63 -35.70
C GLN A 17 -31.93 5.08 -34.48
N LEU A 18 -31.58 3.79 -34.50
CA LEU A 18 -30.41 3.26 -33.79
C LEU A 18 -29.66 2.27 -34.69
N HIS A 19 -28.88 2.81 -35.63
CA HIS A 19 -27.92 2.03 -36.40
C HIS A 19 -26.74 1.67 -35.48
N TRP A 20 -26.73 0.44 -34.97
CA TRP A 20 -25.62 -0.09 -34.17
C TRP A 20 -24.35 -0.15 -35.05
N PRO A 21 -23.28 0.60 -34.73
CA PRO A 21 -22.05 0.50 -35.49
C PRO A 21 -21.41 -0.87 -35.26
N MET A 22 -20.83 -1.45 -36.32
CA MET A 22 -20.03 -2.69 -36.22
C MET A 22 -18.97 -2.55 -35.13
N TRP A 23 -18.97 -3.47 -34.15
CA TRP A 23 -17.94 -3.51 -33.11
C TRP A 23 -16.66 -4.10 -33.68
N SER A 24 -15.77 -3.22 -34.15
CA SER A 24 -14.39 -3.59 -34.43
C SER A 24 -13.72 -4.09 -33.15
N TYR A 25 -13.17 -5.30 -33.23
CA TYR A 25 -12.56 -6.03 -32.13
C TYR A 25 -11.20 -5.43 -31.77
N HIS A 26 -11.16 -4.37 -30.94
CA HIS A 26 -9.89 -3.83 -30.44
C HIS A 26 -9.86 -3.14 -29.07
N SER A 27 -10.94 -3.13 -28.29
CA SER A 27 -10.83 -2.72 -26.89
C SER A 27 -11.77 -3.48 -25.96
N MET A 28 -11.17 -4.16 -24.99
CA MET A 28 -11.86 -4.84 -23.90
C MET A 28 -12.43 -3.82 -22.87
N THR A 29 -12.46 -2.52 -23.22
CA THR A 29 -12.60 -1.36 -22.32
C THR A 29 -13.98 -0.72 -22.26
N GLY A 30 -14.89 -1.09 -23.17
CA GLY A 30 -16.23 -0.51 -23.23
C GLY A 30 -17.10 -0.66 -21.96
N PRO A 31 -17.34 -1.88 -21.45
CA PRO A 31 -18.39 -2.10 -20.44
C PRO A 31 -18.00 -1.61 -19.04
N THR A 32 -16.75 -1.82 -18.61
CA THR A 32 -16.23 -1.38 -17.29
C THR A 32 -16.21 0.15 -17.14
N LEU A 33 -15.86 0.91 -18.19
CA LEU A 33 -15.88 2.38 -18.15
C LEU A 33 -17.30 2.93 -18.04
N LYS A 34 -18.27 2.29 -18.70
CA LYS A 34 -19.69 2.64 -18.59
C LYS A 34 -20.25 2.26 -17.21
N TYR A 35 -19.95 1.06 -16.72
CA TYR A 35 -20.31 0.61 -15.37
C TYR A 35 -19.78 1.58 -14.32
N ARG A 36 -18.48 1.91 -14.31
CA ARG A 36 -17.85 2.85 -13.37
C ARG A 36 -18.59 4.18 -13.26
N LYS A 37 -18.93 4.80 -14.40
CA LYS A 37 -19.60 6.11 -14.41
C LYS A 37 -21.05 6.03 -13.90
N LEU A 38 -21.79 4.99 -14.31
CA LEU A 38 -23.20 4.85 -13.97
C LEU A 38 -23.40 4.34 -12.53
N ALA A 39 -22.57 3.42 -12.07
CA ALA A 39 -22.59 2.89 -10.70
C ALA A 39 -22.31 3.99 -9.66
N LEU A 40 -21.33 4.86 -9.90
CA LEU A 40 -21.07 6.01 -9.01
C LEU A 40 -22.17 7.08 -9.05
N LYS A 41 -22.81 7.28 -10.21
CA LYS A 41 -23.91 8.25 -10.35
C LYS A 41 -25.16 7.81 -9.57
N ASN A 42 -25.48 6.52 -9.61
CA ASN A 42 -26.70 5.95 -9.06
C ASN A 42 -26.48 5.26 -7.70
N HIS A 43 -25.32 5.43 -7.07
CA HIS A 43 -25.04 4.84 -5.76
C HIS A 43 -25.95 5.45 -4.68
N PRO A 44 -26.50 4.65 -3.73
CA PRO A 44 -27.41 5.14 -2.69
C PRO A 44 -26.86 6.30 -1.84
N LEU A 45 -25.54 6.38 -1.67
CA LEU A 45 -24.87 7.47 -0.93
C LEU A 45 -24.76 8.80 -1.71
N ARG A 46 -25.03 8.81 -3.03
CA ARG A 46 -24.92 10.01 -3.89
C ARG A 46 -26.26 10.46 -4.48
N SER A 47 -27.16 9.52 -4.79
CA SER A 47 -28.45 9.84 -5.39
C SER A 47 -29.59 9.39 -4.48
N THR A 48 -30.40 10.36 -4.06
CA THR A 48 -31.61 10.17 -3.24
C THR A 48 -32.84 9.79 -4.09
N GLU A 49 -32.68 9.63 -5.41
CA GLU A 49 -33.78 9.32 -6.32
C GLU A 49 -34.22 7.85 -6.18
N PRO A 50 -35.53 7.55 -6.06
CA PRO A 50 -36.00 6.17 -5.91
C PRO A 50 -35.64 5.28 -7.12
N SER A 51 -35.59 5.87 -8.32
CA SER A 51 -35.18 5.17 -9.55
C SER A 51 -33.67 4.84 -9.58
N ALA A 52 -32.83 5.54 -8.79
CA ALA A 52 -31.39 5.29 -8.78
C ALA A 52 -31.05 3.89 -8.22
N ALA A 53 -31.78 3.42 -7.21
CA ALA A 53 -31.59 2.08 -6.63
C ALA A 53 -31.89 0.95 -7.64
N GLU A 54 -32.97 1.09 -8.41
CA GLU A 54 -33.31 0.14 -9.48
C GLU A 54 -32.30 0.18 -10.62
N ALA A 55 -31.90 1.38 -11.05
CA ALA A 55 -30.89 1.56 -12.06
C ALA A 55 -29.55 0.95 -11.61
N PHE A 56 -29.12 1.19 -10.36
CA PHE A 56 -27.90 0.62 -9.78
C PHE A 56 -27.92 -0.92 -9.80
N ARG A 57 -29.06 -1.54 -9.50
CA ARG A 57 -29.25 -2.99 -9.61
C ARG A 57 -29.11 -3.49 -11.05
N GLN A 58 -29.76 -2.85 -12.01
CA GLN A 58 -29.64 -3.21 -13.43
C GLN A 58 -28.21 -3.00 -13.96
N ILE A 59 -27.53 -1.94 -13.54
CA ILE A 59 -26.15 -1.63 -13.89
C ILE A 59 -25.20 -2.72 -13.33
N ALA A 60 -25.44 -3.22 -12.12
CA ALA A 60 -24.69 -4.33 -11.53
C ALA A 60 -24.94 -5.67 -12.24
N GLU A 61 -26.20 -6.01 -12.52
CA GLU A 61 -26.56 -7.22 -13.28
C GLU A 61 -25.94 -7.22 -14.69
N ALA A 62 -26.03 -6.10 -15.42
CA ALA A 62 -25.43 -5.95 -16.74
C ALA A 62 -23.90 -6.06 -16.70
N TYR A 63 -23.25 -5.60 -15.63
CA TYR A 63 -21.80 -5.70 -15.49
C TYR A 63 -21.33 -7.12 -15.16
N ASP A 64 -22.02 -7.86 -14.28
CA ASP A 64 -21.66 -9.26 -13.99
C ASP A 64 -21.78 -10.16 -15.23
N VAL A 65 -22.69 -9.83 -16.17
CA VAL A 65 -22.81 -10.50 -17.48
C VAL A 65 -21.73 -10.06 -18.47
N LEU A 66 -21.48 -8.75 -18.61
CA LEU A 66 -20.57 -8.21 -19.64
C LEU A 66 -19.08 -8.26 -19.27
N SER A 67 -18.76 -8.51 -18.00
CA SER A 67 -17.39 -8.66 -17.48
C SER A 67 -16.79 -10.04 -17.78
N ASP A 68 -17.61 -11.10 -17.71
CA ASP A 68 -17.21 -12.47 -18.02
C ASP A 68 -17.34 -12.75 -19.53
N PRO A 69 -16.26 -13.12 -20.25
CA PRO A 69 -16.33 -13.43 -21.68
C PRO A 69 -17.25 -14.63 -22.01
N VAL A 70 -17.50 -15.54 -21.07
CA VAL A 70 -18.41 -16.69 -21.23
C VAL A 70 -19.86 -16.21 -21.19
N LYS A 71 -20.28 -15.56 -20.10
CA LYS A 71 -21.65 -15.02 -19.95
C LYS A 71 -22.00 -14.04 -21.05
N ARG A 72 -21.06 -13.14 -21.40
CA ARG A 72 -21.21 -12.23 -22.54
C ARG A 72 -21.36 -12.99 -23.86
N GLY A 73 -20.58 -14.04 -24.08
CA GLY A 73 -20.69 -14.89 -25.27
C GLY A 73 -22.01 -15.66 -25.38
N ILE A 74 -22.71 -15.91 -24.25
CA ILE A 74 -24.09 -16.42 -24.24
C ILE A 74 -25.06 -15.30 -24.64
N TYR A 75 -24.98 -14.16 -23.96
CA TYR A 75 -25.86 -13.01 -24.19
C TYR A 75 -25.79 -12.49 -25.64
N ASP A 76 -24.57 -12.36 -26.20
CA ASP A 76 -24.33 -11.91 -27.58
C ASP A 76 -24.88 -12.89 -28.64
N LYS A 77 -25.24 -14.14 -28.27
CA LYS A 77 -25.77 -15.18 -29.17
C LYS A 77 -27.25 -15.52 -28.96
N PHE A 78 -27.71 -15.54 -27.72
CA PHE A 78 -29.03 -16.05 -27.31
C PHE A 78 -29.85 -15.02 -26.51
N GLY A 79 -29.34 -13.79 -26.35
CA GLY A 79 -30.00 -12.73 -25.60
C GLY A 79 -30.17 -13.03 -24.11
N GLU A 80 -31.11 -12.33 -23.48
CA GLU A 80 -31.45 -12.51 -22.07
C GLU A 80 -32.09 -13.88 -21.79
N GLU A 81 -32.87 -14.42 -22.74
CA GLU A 81 -33.59 -15.68 -22.58
C GLU A 81 -32.65 -16.88 -22.48
N GLY A 82 -31.67 -17.01 -23.38
CA GLY A 82 -30.68 -18.09 -23.30
C GLY A 82 -29.69 -17.92 -22.14
N LEU A 83 -29.49 -16.69 -21.66
CA LEU A 83 -28.70 -16.41 -20.47
C LEU A 83 -29.42 -16.86 -19.19
N LYS A 84 -30.70 -16.50 -19.01
CA LYS A 84 -31.48 -16.82 -17.79
C LYS A 84 -32.07 -18.23 -17.80
N GLY A 85 -32.50 -18.73 -18.97
CA GLY A 85 -33.08 -20.07 -19.13
C GLY A 85 -32.08 -21.21 -19.28
N GLY A 86 -30.82 -20.90 -19.62
CA GLY A 86 -29.82 -21.89 -20.01
C GLY A 86 -30.04 -22.43 -21.43
N ILE A 87 -29.05 -23.15 -21.95
CA ILE A 87 -29.13 -23.78 -23.27
C ILE A 87 -29.79 -25.17 -23.15
N PRO A 88 -30.84 -25.49 -23.92
CA PRO A 88 -31.47 -26.82 -23.91
C PRO A 88 -30.48 -27.96 -24.21
N LEU A 89 -30.60 -29.05 -23.45
CA LEU A 89 -29.68 -30.21 -23.49
C LEU A 89 -29.64 -30.96 -24.83
N GLU A 90 -30.56 -30.69 -25.76
CA GLU A 90 -30.56 -31.29 -27.11
C GLU A 90 -29.38 -30.81 -27.99
N PHE A 91 -28.73 -29.70 -27.65
CA PHE A 91 -27.67 -29.09 -28.47
C PHE A 91 -26.27 -29.06 -27.81
N GLY A 92 -26.05 -29.67 -26.64
CA GLY A 92 -24.75 -29.63 -26.00
C GLY A 92 -24.53 -30.63 -24.86
N SER A 93 -23.29 -31.14 -24.77
CA SER A 93 -22.83 -31.93 -23.61
C SER A 93 -22.74 -31.07 -22.34
N GLN A 94 -22.75 -31.69 -21.17
CA GLN A 94 -22.68 -30.99 -19.88
C GLN A 94 -21.43 -30.10 -19.81
N THR A 95 -21.67 -28.80 -19.86
CA THR A 95 -20.66 -27.75 -19.86
C THR A 95 -21.17 -26.59 -19.01
N PRO A 96 -20.31 -25.66 -18.54
CA PRO A 96 -20.76 -24.50 -17.76
C PRO A 96 -21.81 -23.58 -18.44
N TRP A 97 -22.15 -23.87 -19.70
CA TRP A 97 -23.12 -23.16 -20.53
C TRP A 97 -24.56 -23.70 -20.37
N THR A 98 -24.77 -24.86 -19.75
CA THR A 98 -26.11 -25.47 -19.61
C THR A 98 -26.90 -24.97 -18.39
N THR A 99 -26.25 -24.31 -17.42
CA THR A 99 -26.90 -23.76 -16.23
C THR A 99 -27.29 -22.31 -16.47
N GLY A 100 -28.58 -21.98 -16.32
CA GLY A 100 -29.08 -20.62 -16.42
C GLY A 100 -28.41 -19.68 -15.42
N TYR A 101 -27.96 -18.52 -15.89
CA TYR A 101 -27.37 -17.47 -15.07
C TYR A 101 -28.46 -16.77 -14.25
N VAL A 102 -28.29 -16.79 -12.93
CA VAL A 102 -29.10 -16.03 -11.98
C VAL A 102 -28.20 -15.00 -11.31
N PHE A 103 -28.52 -13.72 -11.48
CA PHE A 103 -27.82 -12.66 -10.77
C PHE A 103 -27.97 -12.86 -9.26
N HIS A 104 -26.86 -12.80 -8.52
CA HIS A 104 -26.81 -13.05 -7.07
C HIS A 104 -27.54 -11.99 -6.19
N GLY A 105 -28.34 -11.12 -6.81
CA GLY A 105 -29.34 -10.27 -6.15
C GLY A 105 -28.82 -9.07 -5.36
N ASN A 106 -27.50 -8.98 -5.11
CA ASN A 106 -26.90 -7.93 -4.30
C ASN A 106 -25.96 -7.03 -5.14
N PRO A 107 -26.40 -5.83 -5.56
CA PRO A 107 -25.59 -4.88 -6.33
C PRO A 107 -24.34 -4.38 -5.58
N GLU A 108 -24.41 -4.27 -4.25
CA GLU A 108 -23.29 -3.80 -3.41
C GLU A 108 -22.10 -4.76 -3.46
N LYS A 109 -22.35 -6.08 -3.61
CA LYS A 109 -21.27 -7.06 -3.78
C LYS A 109 -20.48 -6.81 -5.07
N VAL A 110 -21.17 -6.61 -6.20
CA VAL A 110 -20.51 -6.29 -7.50
C VAL A 110 -19.74 -4.97 -7.38
N PHE A 111 -20.34 -4.00 -6.72
CA PHE A 111 -19.75 -2.68 -6.52
C PHE A 111 -18.49 -2.76 -5.64
N HIS A 112 -18.53 -3.49 -4.53
CA HIS A 112 -17.38 -3.70 -3.65
C HIS A 112 -16.27 -4.51 -4.32
N GLU A 113 -16.62 -5.51 -5.13
CA GLU A 113 -15.68 -6.28 -5.96
C GLU A 113 -15.00 -5.40 -7.03
N PHE A 114 -15.72 -4.43 -7.60
CA PHE A 114 -15.20 -3.49 -8.61
C PHE A 114 -14.38 -2.32 -8.02
N PHE A 115 -14.79 -1.75 -6.88
CA PHE A 115 -14.19 -0.55 -6.29
C PHE A 115 -13.23 -0.83 -5.11
N GLY A 116 -13.35 -1.98 -4.44
CA GLY A 116 -12.33 -2.51 -3.52
C GLY A 116 -12.29 -1.93 -2.10
N GLY A 117 -13.38 -1.38 -1.56
CA GLY A 117 -13.43 -0.96 -0.15
C GLY A 117 -14.64 -0.12 0.27
N ASP A 118 -14.72 0.18 1.56
CA ASP A 118 -15.89 0.78 2.25
C ASP A 118 -16.18 2.24 1.93
N ASN A 119 -15.32 2.95 1.17
CA ASN A 119 -15.67 4.28 0.67
C ASN A 119 -15.02 4.57 -0.71
N PRO A 120 -15.76 4.41 -1.82
CA PRO A 120 -15.23 4.52 -3.18
C PRO A 120 -14.93 5.96 -3.59
N PHE A 121 -15.45 6.96 -2.85
CA PHE A 121 -15.37 8.37 -3.22
C PHE A 121 -14.02 9.01 -2.87
N ASN A 122 -13.34 8.54 -1.82
CA ASN A 122 -12.01 9.03 -1.40
C ASN A 122 -10.89 8.76 -2.41
N VAL A 123 -11.17 8.01 -3.49
CA VAL A 123 -10.25 7.77 -4.61
C VAL A 123 -10.47 8.79 -5.74
N PHE A 124 -11.61 9.49 -5.78
CA PHE A 124 -12.01 10.34 -6.90
C PHE A 124 -12.34 11.78 -6.53
N PHE A 125 -12.48 12.08 -5.23
CA PHE A 125 -12.79 13.41 -4.72
C PHE A 125 -11.85 13.78 -3.56
N ASP A 126 -11.42 15.04 -3.51
CA ASP A 126 -10.75 15.61 -2.34
C ASP A 126 -11.75 15.87 -1.19
N ALA A 127 -11.28 16.38 -0.05
CA ALA A 127 -12.13 16.64 1.11
C ALA A 127 -13.14 17.78 0.85
N GLU A 128 -12.90 18.56 -0.20
CA GLU A 128 -13.68 19.69 -0.67
C GLU A 128 -14.70 19.32 -1.76
N GLY A 129 -14.66 18.07 -2.28
CA GLY A 129 -15.62 17.53 -3.23
C GLY A 129 -15.30 17.74 -4.71
N ASN A 130 -14.06 18.11 -5.07
CA ASN A 130 -13.63 18.31 -6.45
C ASN A 130 -13.16 17.00 -7.10
N GLU A 131 -13.46 16.80 -8.39
CA GLU A 131 -13.00 15.62 -9.15
C GLU A 131 -11.47 15.65 -9.33
N VAL A 132 -10.75 14.71 -8.72
CA VAL A 132 -9.29 14.57 -8.95
C VAL A 132 -9.03 13.83 -10.26
N ASP A 133 -8.29 14.49 -11.18
CA ASP A 133 -8.01 13.97 -12.52
C ASP A 133 -6.97 12.83 -12.48
N LEU A 134 -7.46 11.62 -12.16
CA LEU A 134 -6.66 10.41 -12.17
C LEU A 134 -6.36 9.95 -13.60
N ASN A 135 -5.18 10.37 -14.06
CA ASN A 135 -4.63 10.08 -15.38
C ASN A 135 -4.78 8.60 -15.79
N PHE A 136 -5.15 8.41 -17.06
CA PHE A 136 -5.82 7.24 -17.63
C PHE A 136 -5.03 5.91 -17.51
N GLY A 137 -5.43 5.05 -16.55
CA GLY A 137 -4.71 3.80 -16.21
C GLY A 137 -5.51 2.49 -16.27
N GLY A 138 -5.81 1.99 -17.48
CA GLY A 138 -5.85 0.55 -17.79
C GLY A 138 -6.65 -0.43 -16.91
N LEU A 139 -7.96 -0.48 -17.13
CA LEU A 139 -8.92 -1.60 -17.21
C LEU A 139 -8.63 -3.10 -16.85
N ARG A 140 -7.52 -3.51 -16.24
CA ARG A 140 -7.31 -4.92 -15.82
C ARG A 140 -6.54 -5.11 -14.52
N GLY A 141 -6.19 -4.03 -13.83
CA GLY A 141 -5.70 -4.09 -12.44
C GLY A 141 -6.87 -4.15 -11.45
N ARG A 142 -6.81 -4.80 -10.27
CA ARG A 142 -5.64 -4.86 -9.37
C ARG A 142 -4.83 -3.58 -9.54
N GLY A 143 -5.37 -2.46 -9.06
CA GLY A 143 -4.71 -1.15 -9.17
C GLY A 143 -3.23 -1.30 -8.84
N VAL A 144 -2.36 -0.78 -9.70
CA VAL A 144 -0.90 -1.04 -9.67
C VAL A 144 -0.44 -0.92 -8.23
N LYS A 145 -0.07 -2.04 -7.62
CA LYS A 145 0.06 -2.10 -6.17
C LYS A 145 1.13 -1.10 -5.74
N LYS A 146 0.70 0.00 -5.14
CA LYS A 146 1.59 1.06 -4.69
C LYS A 146 2.22 0.58 -3.39
N GLN A 147 3.53 0.76 -3.26
CA GLN A 147 4.21 0.60 -1.99
C GLN A 147 4.09 1.90 -1.22
N ASP A 148 3.66 1.80 0.04
CA ASP A 148 3.62 2.95 0.94
C ASP A 148 5.05 3.41 1.29
N PRO A 149 5.25 4.71 1.60
CA PRO A 149 6.58 5.24 1.91
C PRO A 149 7.21 4.51 3.11
N PRO A 150 8.55 4.32 3.13
CA PRO A 150 9.22 3.62 4.22
C PRO A 150 8.98 4.25 5.59
N VAL A 151 8.75 3.42 6.61
CA VAL A 151 8.52 3.84 7.99
C VAL A 151 9.85 3.85 8.74
N GLU A 152 10.34 5.05 9.06
CA GLU A 152 11.59 5.21 9.82
C GLU A 152 11.35 5.11 11.33
N ARG A 153 12.28 4.47 12.05
CA ARG A 153 12.26 4.31 13.51
C ARG A 153 13.68 4.45 14.09
N ASP A 154 13.81 5.18 15.19
CA ASP A 154 15.10 5.31 15.87
C ASP A 154 15.45 4.06 16.72
N LEU A 155 16.67 3.55 16.52
CA LEU A 155 17.25 2.46 17.31
C LEU A 155 18.34 3.02 18.23
N TYR A 156 17.99 3.23 19.50
CA TYR A 156 18.89 3.76 20.53
C TYR A 156 19.83 2.67 21.09
N LEU A 157 21.13 2.78 20.77
CA LEU A 157 22.19 1.89 21.23
C LEU A 157 23.14 2.59 22.21
N SER A 158 23.66 1.86 23.18
CA SER A 158 24.73 2.34 24.06
C SER A 158 26.10 2.30 23.35
N LEU A 159 27.12 2.96 23.90
CA LEU A 159 28.47 2.89 23.32
C LEU A 159 29.06 1.49 23.48
N GLU A 160 28.71 0.80 24.57
CA GLU A 160 29.03 -0.58 24.87
C GLU A 160 28.39 -1.54 23.84
N ASP A 161 27.11 -1.35 23.51
CA ASP A 161 26.42 -2.10 22.45
C ASP A 161 27.08 -1.95 21.07
N LEU A 162 27.65 -0.77 20.78
CA LEU A 162 28.34 -0.45 19.53
C LEU A 162 29.80 -0.90 19.53
N PHE A 163 30.41 -1.05 20.71
CA PHE A 163 31.80 -1.52 20.87
C PHE A 163 31.88 -3.05 20.77
N PHE A 164 31.05 -3.78 21.51
CA PHE A 164 31.04 -5.25 21.51
C PHE A 164 30.16 -5.86 20.40
N GLY A 165 29.20 -5.09 19.88
CA GLY A 165 28.09 -5.63 19.09
C GLY A 165 27.05 -6.29 19.99
N CYS A 166 25.79 -6.37 19.52
CA CYS A 166 24.70 -7.00 20.25
C CYS A 166 23.54 -7.41 19.35
N THR A 167 22.69 -8.34 19.79
CA THR A 167 21.43 -8.66 19.11
C THR A 167 20.28 -7.93 19.79
N LYS A 168 19.67 -6.95 19.12
CA LYS A 168 18.48 -6.24 19.62
C LYS A 168 17.22 -6.85 19.03
N LYS A 169 16.27 -7.22 19.88
CA LYS A 169 14.94 -7.71 19.49
C LYS A 169 13.92 -6.59 19.68
N ILE A 170 13.29 -6.16 18.59
CA ILE A 170 12.33 -5.05 18.57
C ILE A 170 10.96 -5.60 18.20
N LYS A 171 9.96 -5.33 19.04
CA LYS A 171 8.57 -5.65 18.76
C LYS A 171 7.95 -4.55 17.91
N ILE A 172 7.43 -4.90 16.73
CA ILE A 172 6.57 -4.04 15.92
C ILE A 172 5.15 -4.60 15.93
N SER A 173 4.16 -3.72 15.96
CA SER A 173 2.77 -4.05 15.64
C SER A 173 2.54 -3.67 14.17
N ARG A 174 1.92 -4.58 13.41
CA ARG A 174 1.54 -4.32 12.01
C ARG A 174 0.16 -4.89 11.72
N ARG A 175 -0.61 -4.23 10.88
CA ARG A 175 -1.88 -4.73 10.34
C ARG A 175 -1.60 -5.83 9.31
N VAL A 176 -2.24 -6.98 9.46
CA VAL A 176 -2.12 -8.13 8.54
C VAL A 176 -3.51 -8.41 7.96
N LEU A 177 -3.57 -8.62 6.65
CA LEU A 177 -4.81 -8.99 5.95
C LEU A 177 -5.16 -10.45 6.28
N ASN A 178 -6.43 -10.74 6.51
CA ASN A 178 -6.92 -12.11 6.67
C ASN A 178 -7.13 -12.79 5.31
N GLU A 179 -7.36 -14.11 5.34
CA GLU A 179 -7.61 -14.94 4.16
C GLU A 179 -8.84 -14.47 3.35
N ASP A 180 -9.82 -13.85 4.02
CA ASP A 180 -11.00 -13.25 3.40
C ASP A 180 -10.68 -12.11 2.41
N GLY A 181 -9.48 -11.52 2.48
CA GLY A 181 -9.05 -10.42 1.62
C GLY A 181 -9.58 -9.03 1.98
N TYR A 182 -10.59 -8.94 2.86
CA TYR A 182 -11.23 -7.68 3.28
C TYR A 182 -10.97 -7.32 4.75
N SER A 183 -11.00 -8.32 5.64
CA SER A 183 -10.80 -8.11 7.08
C SER A 183 -9.30 -8.02 7.42
N SER A 184 -8.96 -7.25 8.45
CA SER A 184 -7.56 -7.02 8.86
C SER A 184 -7.41 -7.04 10.37
N ILE A 185 -6.31 -7.63 10.84
CA ILE A 185 -6.01 -7.77 12.27
C ILE A 185 -4.61 -7.27 12.59
N ILE A 186 -4.46 -6.62 13.74
CA ILE A 186 -3.15 -6.17 14.23
C ILE A 186 -2.42 -7.40 14.78
N LYS A 187 -1.25 -7.71 14.22
CA LYS A 187 -0.35 -8.75 14.72
C LYS A 187 0.97 -8.14 15.12
N ASP A 188 1.48 -8.61 16.25
CA ASP A 188 2.82 -8.29 16.70
C ASP A 188 3.85 -9.20 16.03
N LYS A 189 4.99 -8.63 15.64
CA LYS A 189 6.15 -9.37 15.14
C LYS A 189 7.42 -8.86 15.81
N ILE A 190 8.33 -9.77 16.11
CA ILE A 190 9.65 -9.43 16.66
C ILE A 190 10.65 -9.44 15.51
N LEU A 191 11.25 -8.28 15.25
CA LEU A 191 12.39 -8.13 14.34
C LEU A 191 13.68 -8.23 15.16
N THR A 192 14.67 -8.97 14.65
CA THR A 192 15.98 -9.12 15.30
C THR A 192 17.02 -8.37 14.47
N ILE A 193 17.79 -7.51 15.12
CA ILE A 193 18.84 -6.68 14.52
C ILE A 193 20.16 -7.08 15.16
N ASP A 194 21.06 -7.62 14.35
CA ASP A 194 22.41 -7.99 14.76
C ASP A 194 23.34 -6.79 14.54
N VAL A 195 23.51 -5.99 15.60
CA VAL A 195 24.40 -4.83 15.63
C VAL A 195 25.83 -5.32 15.59
N LYS A 196 26.56 -4.97 14.52
CA LYS A 196 27.99 -5.29 14.41
C LYS A 196 28.84 -4.26 15.16
N PRO A 197 29.98 -4.66 15.73
CA PRO A 197 30.97 -3.73 16.29
C PRO A 197 31.32 -2.59 15.33
N GLY A 198 31.52 -1.39 15.86
CA GLY A 198 31.99 -0.23 15.11
C GLY A 198 30.92 0.50 14.30
N TRP A 199 29.65 0.08 14.33
CA TRP A 199 28.55 0.84 13.69
C TRP A 199 28.54 2.30 14.14
N ARG A 200 28.20 3.19 13.20
CA ARG A 200 28.17 4.65 13.38
C ARG A 200 26.73 5.15 13.48
N GLN A 201 26.52 6.27 14.15
CA GLN A 201 25.25 6.99 14.12
C GLN A 201 24.75 7.21 12.68
N GLY A 202 23.46 7.01 12.44
CA GLY A 202 22.85 7.14 11.11
C GLY A 202 22.91 5.88 10.24
N THR A 203 23.55 4.79 10.69
CA THR A 203 23.46 3.48 10.00
C THR A 203 21.99 3.06 9.87
N ARG A 204 21.56 2.69 8.66
CA ARG A 204 20.16 2.32 8.34
C ARG A 204 20.05 0.81 8.16
N ILE A 205 19.05 0.20 8.80
CA ILE A 205 18.73 -1.23 8.73
C ILE A 205 17.31 -1.36 8.18
N THR A 206 17.16 -1.83 6.94
CA THR A 206 15.87 -1.97 6.27
C THR A 206 15.30 -3.38 6.45
N PHE A 207 14.05 -3.47 6.87
CA PHE A 207 13.24 -4.68 6.83
C PHE A 207 12.16 -4.53 5.77
N GLU A 208 12.28 -5.28 4.67
CA GLU A 208 11.37 -5.17 3.54
C GLU A 208 9.95 -5.63 3.89
N LYS A 209 8.94 -4.85 3.51
CA LYS A 209 7.51 -5.19 3.58
C LYS A 209 7.03 -5.62 4.98
N GLU A 210 7.66 -5.09 6.03
CA GLU A 210 7.26 -5.33 7.43
C GLU A 210 6.24 -4.33 7.98
N GLY A 211 5.88 -3.31 7.20
CA GLY A 211 4.82 -2.35 7.52
C GLY A 211 3.41 -2.93 7.43
N ASP A 212 2.42 -2.04 7.47
CA ASP A 212 1.01 -2.40 7.43
C ASP A 212 0.59 -2.98 6.08
N GLN A 213 -0.25 -4.02 6.13
CA GLN A 213 -0.88 -4.63 4.97
C GLN A 213 -2.27 -4.02 4.74
N GLY A 214 -2.67 -3.95 3.48
CA GLY A 214 -3.99 -3.48 3.06
C GLY A 214 -4.38 -4.00 1.67
N PRO A 215 -5.67 -3.94 1.31
CA PRO A 215 -6.13 -4.35 -0.02
C PRO A 215 -5.44 -3.50 -1.11
N ASN A 216 -4.88 -4.17 -2.11
CA ASN A 216 -4.11 -3.58 -3.22
C ASN A 216 -2.84 -2.75 -2.86
N ILE A 217 -2.37 -2.78 -1.61
CA ILE A 217 -1.15 -2.07 -1.17
C ILE A 217 0.03 -3.06 -1.03
N ILE A 218 1.24 -2.67 -1.42
CA ILE A 218 2.47 -3.37 -1.00
C ILE A 218 2.89 -2.79 0.35
N PRO A 219 3.12 -3.62 1.39
CA PRO A 219 3.49 -3.11 2.70
C PRO A 219 4.77 -2.27 2.66
N ALA A 220 4.79 -1.18 3.42
CA ALA A 220 5.96 -0.32 3.56
C ALA A 220 7.17 -1.10 4.12
N ASP A 221 8.37 -0.63 3.78
CA ASP A 221 9.61 -1.11 4.42
C ASP A 221 9.79 -0.41 5.77
N VAL A 222 10.29 -1.12 6.77
CA VAL A 222 10.58 -0.55 8.09
C VAL A 222 12.09 -0.32 8.21
N ILE A 223 12.50 0.94 8.36
CA ILE A 223 13.91 1.33 8.42
C ILE A 223 14.26 1.73 9.85
N PHE A 224 15.16 0.99 10.48
CA PHE A 224 15.75 1.38 11.76
C PHE A 224 16.99 2.24 11.54
N ILE A 225 17.05 3.40 12.17
CA ILE A 225 18.19 4.34 12.12
C ILE A 225 18.93 4.28 13.44
N VAL A 226 20.23 3.94 13.41
CA VAL A 226 21.05 3.89 14.62
C VAL A 226 21.20 5.28 15.22
N LYS A 227 20.79 5.42 16.49
CA LYS A 227 21.02 6.59 17.34
C LYS A 227 21.86 6.18 18.54
N GLU A 228 22.85 7.00 18.88
CA GLU A 228 23.69 6.76 20.05
C GLU A 228 22.97 7.32 21.29
N LYS A 229 22.93 6.54 22.38
CA LYS A 229 22.49 7.01 23.69
C LYS A 229 23.58 7.88 24.30
N LEU A 230 23.16 8.91 25.05
CA LEU A 230 24.08 9.69 25.87
C LEU A 230 24.74 8.77 26.92
N HIS A 231 26.06 8.66 26.88
CA HIS A 231 26.84 7.87 27.85
C HIS A 231 27.43 8.81 28.93
N PRO A 232 27.36 8.45 30.23
CA PRO A 232 27.70 9.37 31.33
C PRO A 232 29.17 9.81 31.41
N ARG A 233 30.12 9.04 30.87
CA ARG A 233 31.56 9.39 30.91
C ARG A 233 32.13 9.82 29.56
N PHE A 234 31.54 9.36 28.45
CA PHE A 234 32.16 9.43 27.13
C PHE A 234 31.22 10.09 26.13
N ARG A 235 31.76 11.01 25.35
CA ARG A 235 31.13 11.53 24.13
C ARG A 235 31.86 10.93 22.93
N ARG A 236 31.16 10.15 22.10
CA ARG A 236 31.72 9.63 20.85
C ARG A 236 31.69 10.70 19.76
N GLU A 237 32.71 10.71 18.92
CA GLU A 237 32.74 11.41 17.65
C GLU A 237 33.45 10.54 16.62
N ASN A 238 32.69 9.99 15.67
CA ASN A 238 33.18 9.03 14.68
C ASN A 238 33.85 7.80 15.32
N ASP A 239 35.17 7.73 15.30
CA ASP A 239 35.96 6.62 15.85
C ASP A 239 36.68 7.01 17.16
N ASN A 240 36.55 8.27 17.60
CA ASN A 240 37.16 8.79 18.83
C ASN A 240 36.15 8.83 19.99
N LEU A 241 36.65 8.66 21.21
CA LEU A 241 35.90 8.84 22.45
C LEU A 241 36.54 9.97 23.28
N PHE A 242 35.75 10.99 23.59
CA PHE A 242 36.15 12.08 24.48
C PHE A 242 35.69 11.81 25.91
N PHE A 243 36.62 11.91 26.84
CA PHE A 243 36.40 11.85 28.29
C PHE A 243 36.79 13.21 28.88
N VAL A 244 35.94 13.76 29.74
CA VAL A 244 36.21 15.02 30.45
C VAL A 244 36.34 14.72 31.92
N ASN A 245 37.55 14.87 32.47
CA ASN A 245 37.80 14.80 33.91
C ASN A 245 37.99 16.20 34.48
N SER A 246 37.47 16.43 35.68
CA SER A 246 37.79 17.65 36.45
C SER A 246 38.94 17.33 37.40
N ILE A 247 40.07 18.01 37.23
CA ILE A 247 41.26 17.86 38.06
C ILE A 247 41.37 19.11 38.96
N PRO A 248 41.56 18.97 40.28
CA PRO A 248 41.72 20.13 41.15
C PRO A 248 43.05 20.85 40.86
N LEU A 249 43.08 22.17 41.05
CA LEU A 249 44.24 23.00 40.67
C LEU A 249 45.58 22.53 41.29
N GLY A 250 45.56 21.99 42.51
CA GLY A 250 46.77 21.44 43.15
C GLY A 250 47.35 20.23 42.39
N GLU A 251 46.51 19.33 41.90
CA GLU A 251 46.92 18.18 41.08
C GLU A 251 47.27 18.59 39.64
N ALA A 252 46.65 19.65 39.11
CA ALA A 252 46.97 20.19 37.79
C ALA A 252 48.33 20.94 37.73
N LEU A 253 48.77 21.52 38.86
CA LEU A 253 50.07 22.19 39.01
C LEU A 253 51.21 21.24 39.42
N THR A 254 50.89 20.00 39.79
CA THR A 254 51.84 18.96 40.20
C THR A 254 51.77 17.78 39.24
N CYS A 255 52.60 16.75 39.44
CA CYS A 255 52.47 15.52 38.67
C CYS A 255 51.35 14.66 39.27
N CYS A 256 50.30 14.37 38.50
CA CYS A 256 49.18 13.52 38.93
C CYS A 256 48.96 12.35 37.95
N THR A 257 48.19 11.35 38.36
CA THR A 257 47.82 10.20 37.51
C THR A 257 46.31 10.13 37.40
N VAL A 258 45.78 10.30 36.18
CA VAL A 258 44.33 10.20 35.93
C VAL A 258 43.98 8.77 35.56
N GLU A 259 43.11 8.14 36.35
CA GLU A 259 42.57 6.82 36.07
C GLU A 259 41.31 6.93 35.19
N VAL A 260 41.33 6.31 34.01
CA VAL A 260 40.20 6.32 33.07
C VAL A 260 39.70 4.89 32.86
N LYS A 261 38.46 4.63 33.28
CA LYS A 261 37.79 3.34 33.04
C LYS A 261 37.16 3.31 31.63
N THR A 262 37.76 2.52 30.76
CA THR A 262 37.38 2.32 29.34
C THR A 262 36.05 1.59 29.14
N LEU A 263 35.59 1.44 27.89
CA LEU A 263 34.38 0.68 27.54
C LEU A 263 34.55 -0.83 27.74
N ASP A 264 35.78 -1.35 27.63
CA ASP A 264 36.15 -2.74 27.91
C ASP A 264 36.50 -2.99 29.38
N ASP A 265 35.95 -2.18 30.28
CA ASP A 265 36.13 -2.21 31.74
C ASP A 265 37.59 -2.07 32.26
N ARG A 266 38.59 -1.96 31.38
CA ARG A 266 40.00 -1.79 31.77
C ARG A 266 40.25 -0.39 32.35
N LEU A 267 41.17 -0.32 33.29
CA LEU A 267 41.69 0.94 33.83
C LEU A 267 42.92 1.37 33.04
N LEU A 268 42.89 2.58 32.48
CA LEU A 268 44.03 3.23 31.87
C LEU A 268 44.54 4.32 32.82
N ASN A 269 45.77 4.16 33.29
CA ASN A 269 46.42 5.13 34.16
C ASN A 269 47.25 6.08 33.29
N ILE A 270 46.79 7.32 33.15
CA ILE A 270 47.41 8.35 32.32
C ILE A 270 48.27 9.25 33.22
N PRO A 271 49.61 9.13 33.20
CA PRO A 271 50.47 10.02 33.96
C PRO A 271 50.48 11.42 33.33
N ILE A 272 50.36 12.41 34.20
CA ILE A 272 50.44 13.83 33.89
C ILE A 272 51.70 14.34 34.57
N ASN A 273 52.77 14.51 33.79
CA ASN A 273 54.09 14.93 34.29
C ASN A 273 54.34 16.45 34.11
N ASP A 274 53.46 17.12 33.37
CA ASP A 274 53.58 18.53 32.98
C ASP A 274 52.40 19.32 33.54
N ILE A 275 52.59 20.62 33.77
CA ILE A 275 51.57 21.53 34.29
C ILE A 275 50.39 21.62 33.31
N VAL A 276 49.20 21.23 33.76
CA VAL A 276 47.99 21.16 32.93
C VAL A 276 47.42 22.55 32.70
N GLN A 277 47.19 22.90 31.44
CA GLN A 277 46.49 24.14 31.08
C GLN A 277 44.97 23.95 31.08
N THR A 278 44.22 25.05 31.19
CA THR A 278 42.76 25.05 31.47
C THR A 278 41.90 24.29 30.45
N VAL A 279 42.38 24.06 29.23
CA VAL A 279 41.72 23.22 28.21
C VAL A 279 42.75 22.39 27.46
N GLU A 280 43.35 21.40 28.12
CA GLU A 280 44.30 20.48 27.50
C GLU A 280 43.62 19.21 26.99
N THR A 281 43.96 18.76 25.77
CA THR A 281 43.45 17.52 25.18
C THR A 281 44.60 16.53 25.00
N ARG A 282 44.52 15.36 25.65
CA ARG A 282 45.49 14.27 25.51
C ARG A 282 44.88 13.09 24.75
N GLY A 283 45.52 12.71 23.64
CA GLY A 283 45.07 11.57 22.83
C GLY A 283 45.68 10.25 23.32
N VAL A 284 44.85 9.29 23.69
CA VAL A 284 45.26 7.90 23.97
C VAL A 284 44.83 7.00 22.83
N LYS A 285 45.77 6.28 22.21
CA LYS A 285 45.47 5.29 21.18
C LYS A 285 45.25 3.92 21.81
N GLN A 286 44.02 3.45 21.82
CA GLN A 286 43.69 2.07 22.16
C GLN A 286 43.67 1.23 20.88
N THR A 287 44.69 0.40 20.68
CA THR A 287 44.68 -0.60 19.61
C THR A 287 43.63 -1.65 19.93
N LEU A 288 42.68 -1.86 19.02
CA LEU A 288 41.80 -3.02 19.05
C LEU A 288 42.61 -4.27 18.65
N PRO A 289 42.36 -5.43 19.28
CA PRO A 289 42.97 -6.70 18.89
C PRO A 289 42.47 -7.23 17.54
#